data_AF-A0AAW4NCK8-F1
#
_entry.id   AF-A0AAW4NCK8-F1
#
_cell.length_a   1.000
_cell.length_b   1.000
_cell.length_c   1.000
_cell.angle_alpha   90.00
_cell.angle_beta   90.00
_cell.angle_gamma   90.00
#
_symmetry.space_group_name_H-M   'P 1'
#
loop_
_entity.id
_entity.type
_entity.pdbx_description
1 polymer ?
#
loop_
_entity_poly.entity_id
_entity_poly.type
_entity_poly.pdbx_seq_one_letter_code
_entity_poly.pdbx_strand_id
1 'polypeptide(L)'
;MKKFRFFSFASAMLLASAAGMVSCSSDSIEPTGGSGSTGQVVKTQFAINIPYGGNSSTNQAKKVTRMTDEMTQQSGKPFRGISDIVLLTFNGNPSTDGNTEATSIIDIGTDGNAYAQDKHSKLYRDIEIPVGTNHMLFYGRATKKSDATDFQAGKITDKGDKKTEKTLANIFHELTPINSRANFTTDTDAGKIIDALNSIANAKVQDEEYTWATTETETTRPAWLTENEKKFLAARYKEFISLKAGSRTSVVAFIKNLQTALVGETGEPTIPAERKLTKEIYDKCEAALTAIGSINFPGNNLPDGVASLNWTSRGFAYNTPGNVTIGNGNSINYQKICYPAELSYFVNTTTMVSDKDMSNLSEFPTYENWTKPTGANWEGKDFTNTAVAKTTRTVGLKDPVQYSVAVLKSTVRCKEATLEDNAKDAGGFKANQSITVNDNSFPVTGILIGGQPASVDWKYEPASSETFENTIYDNVMNGSPMYAKYASEVPTVGNYTLVFDNKKTGAENSVYVTIELTNKSGQAFYGKDGIIQKDTKFYLVGILNPNKEGLSKPAGVNRVFVQDYVTTANFNIKDLKSAYNCIPDLRTSGINVGLAVDLDWKSGITFDVEI
;
A
#
# COMPACT_ATOMS: atom_id res chain seq x y z
N MET A 1 -49.06 -12.66 -14.35
CA MET A 1 -49.10 -11.40 -13.57
C MET A 1 -47.69 -11.10 -13.07
N LYS A 2 -46.95 -10.24 -13.79
CA LYS A 2 -45.59 -9.81 -13.41
C LYS A 2 -45.70 -8.44 -12.74
N LYS A 3 -45.12 -8.30 -11.55
CA LYS A 3 -45.14 -7.06 -10.77
C LYS A 3 -44.22 -6.03 -11.42
N PHE A 4 -44.79 -4.98 -12.00
CA PHE A 4 -44.08 -3.76 -12.37
C PHE A 4 -43.65 -3.03 -11.09
N ARG A 5 -42.35 -2.74 -10.96
CA ARG A 5 -41.83 -1.79 -9.97
C ARG A 5 -41.30 -0.59 -10.74
N PHE A 6 -42.06 0.52 -10.71
CA PHE A 6 -41.58 1.82 -11.13
C PHE A 6 -40.60 2.34 -10.06
N PHE A 7 -39.38 2.69 -10.47
CA PHE A 7 -38.45 3.44 -9.63
C PHE A 7 -38.55 4.92 -10.02
N SER A 8 -38.89 5.75 -9.04
CA SER A 8 -38.91 7.20 -9.11
C SER A 8 -37.49 7.75 -9.03
N PHE A 9 -36.95 8.25 -10.14
CA PHE A 9 -35.76 9.11 -10.11
C PHE A 9 -36.19 10.54 -9.83
N ALA A 10 -35.83 11.06 -8.66
CA ALA A 10 -36.01 12.46 -8.29
C ALA A 10 -34.70 12.97 -7.69
N SER A 11 -33.85 13.59 -8.52
CA SER A 11 -32.76 14.46 -8.06
C SER A 11 -32.43 15.47 -9.16
N ALA A 12 -32.95 16.68 -8.94
CA ALA A 12 -32.58 18.00 -9.48
C ALA A 12 -31.81 18.06 -10.82
N MET A 13 -32.55 18.22 -11.92
CA MET A 13 -32.07 18.91 -13.13
C MET A 13 -31.95 20.40 -12.80
N LEU A 14 -30.74 20.96 -12.86
CA LEU A 14 -30.55 22.41 -12.89
C LEU A 14 -30.60 22.88 -14.36
N LEU A 15 -31.53 23.79 -14.63
CA LEU A 15 -31.91 24.28 -15.96
C LEU A 15 -30.74 24.91 -16.73
N ALA A 16 -30.64 24.56 -18.02
CA ALA A 16 -30.37 25.53 -19.07
C ALA A 16 -31.00 25.09 -20.41
N SER A 17 -31.90 25.95 -20.90
CA SER A 17 -32.56 26.00 -22.21
C SER A 17 -33.92 25.30 -22.35
N ALA A 18 -34.95 26.15 -22.37
CA ALA A 18 -36.33 25.84 -22.69
C ALA A 18 -36.49 25.61 -24.21
N ALA A 19 -36.80 24.37 -24.60
CA ALA A 19 -37.49 24.05 -25.85
C ALA A 19 -38.20 22.69 -25.72
N GLY A 20 -39.51 22.73 -25.51
CA GLY A 20 -40.50 21.69 -25.82
C GLY A 20 -40.18 20.23 -25.46
N MET A 21 -40.62 19.78 -24.28
CA MET A 21 -40.87 18.37 -24.00
C MET A 21 -42.03 17.89 -24.88
N VAL A 22 -41.76 17.10 -25.92
CA VAL A 22 -42.79 16.32 -26.62
C VAL A 22 -42.50 14.84 -26.40
N SER A 23 -43.31 14.24 -25.53
CA SER A 23 -43.46 12.79 -25.43
C SER A 23 -44.13 12.29 -26.71
N CYS A 24 -43.50 11.42 -27.48
CA CYS A 24 -44.22 10.52 -28.39
C CYS A 24 -43.42 9.24 -28.65
N SER A 25 -44.15 8.14 -28.48
CA SER A 25 -43.92 6.81 -29.02
C SER A 25 -43.48 6.84 -30.49
N SER A 26 -42.79 5.78 -30.91
CA SER A 26 -42.52 5.40 -32.30
C SER A 26 -43.51 5.97 -33.32
N ASP A 27 -43.05 6.91 -34.14
CA ASP A 27 -43.19 6.88 -35.60
C ASP A 27 -42.50 8.12 -36.19
N SER A 28 -41.91 7.89 -37.36
CA SER A 28 -41.16 8.81 -38.21
C SER A 28 -41.55 10.29 -38.16
N ILE A 29 -40.60 11.15 -37.80
CA ILE A 29 -40.52 12.51 -38.35
C ILE A 29 -39.04 12.84 -38.63
N GLU A 30 -38.71 13.08 -39.90
CA GLU A 30 -37.39 13.59 -40.26
C GLU A 30 -37.18 14.97 -39.63
N PRO A 31 -36.02 15.25 -39.00
CA PRO A 31 -35.70 16.60 -38.58
C PRO A 31 -35.24 17.39 -39.81
N THR A 32 -36.15 18.17 -40.37
CA THR A 32 -35.82 19.19 -41.37
C THR A 32 -34.89 20.24 -40.76
N GLY A 33 -33.72 20.41 -41.37
CA GLY A 33 -32.94 21.65 -41.44
C GLY A 33 -32.59 22.37 -40.13
N GLY A 34 -31.43 22.05 -39.56
CA GLY A 34 -30.76 22.90 -38.56
C GLY A 34 -29.34 22.40 -38.30
N SER A 35 -28.34 23.20 -38.65
CA SER A 35 -26.92 22.91 -38.41
C SER A 35 -26.62 22.83 -36.90
N GLY A 36 -26.12 21.67 -36.46
CA GLY A 36 -25.34 21.52 -35.22
C GLY A 36 -26.02 21.97 -33.93
N SER A 37 -27.08 21.28 -33.51
CA SER A 37 -27.69 21.52 -32.20
C SER A 37 -26.88 20.87 -31.07
N THR A 38 -26.05 21.69 -30.42
CA THR A 38 -25.39 21.41 -29.13
C THR A 38 -26.45 21.08 -28.07
N GLY A 39 -26.32 19.96 -27.37
CA GLY A 39 -27.21 19.56 -26.26
C GLY A 39 -28.28 18.49 -26.57
N GLN A 40 -28.31 17.92 -27.78
CA GLN A 40 -29.17 16.76 -28.04
C GLN A 40 -28.62 15.50 -27.38
N VAL A 41 -29.46 14.78 -26.64
CA VAL A 41 -29.17 13.47 -26.06
C VAL A 41 -30.02 12.39 -26.72
N VAL A 42 -29.48 11.18 -26.85
CA VAL A 42 -30.23 9.99 -27.25
C VAL A 42 -30.31 9.03 -26.07
N LYS A 43 -31.49 8.44 -25.87
CA LYS A 43 -31.65 7.30 -24.95
C LYS A 43 -31.23 6.04 -25.68
N THR A 44 -30.18 5.40 -25.19
CA THR A 44 -29.59 4.23 -25.84
C THR A 44 -29.32 3.13 -24.83
N GLN A 45 -29.00 1.95 -25.37
CA GLN A 45 -28.30 0.92 -24.63
C GLN A 45 -26.82 1.29 -24.51
N PHE A 46 -26.18 0.86 -23.42
CA PHE A 46 -24.75 1.05 -23.20
C PHE A 46 -24.10 -0.23 -22.70
N ALA A 47 -23.01 -0.66 -23.32
CA ALA A 47 -22.29 -1.88 -22.95
C ALA A 47 -20.87 -1.61 -22.49
N ILE A 48 -20.49 -2.28 -21.41
CA ILE A 48 -19.11 -2.36 -20.93
C ILE A 48 -18.67 -3.82 -20.91
N ASN A 49 -17.39 -4.03 -21.17
CA ASN A 49 -16.75 -5.25 -20.73
C ASN A 49 -16.39 -5.13 -19.24
N ILE A 50 -16.30 -6.27 -18.59
CA ILE A 50 -15.72 -6.43 -17.26
C ILE A 50 -14.23 -6.74 -17.45
N PRO A 51 -13.32 -6.11 -16.71
CA PRO A 51 -11.93 -6.53 -16.63
C PRO A 51 -11.88 -7.91 -15.96
N TYR A 52 -12.01 -8.96 -16.76
CA TYR A 52 -11.97 -10.34 -16.30
C TYR A 52 -10.86 -11.03 -17.04
N GLY A 53 -9.79 -11.46 -16.40
CA GLY A 53 -8.81 -12.27 -17.12
C GLY A 53 -9.39 -13.59 -17.65
N GLY A 54 -9.00 -14.12 -18.82
CA GLY A 54 -9.21 -15.53 -19.23
C GLY A 54 -8.18 -16.07 -20.22
N ASN A 55 -7.67 -17.28 -19.98
CA ASN A 55 -6.39 -17.89 -20.42
C ASN A 55 -6.18 -18.06 -21.95
N SER A 56 -4.92 -18.04 -22.40
CA SER A 56 -4.44 -18.74 -23.60
C SER A 56 -2.90 -18.75 -23.63
N SER A 57 -2.36 -19.80 -24.24
CA SER A 57 -1.00 -20.31 -24.23
C SER A 57 0.10 -19.34 -24.67
N THR A 58 1.28 -19.52 -24.04
CA THR A 58 2.57 -18.85 -24.27
C THR A 58 2.59 -17.37 -23.89
N ASN A 59 3.26 -17.07 -22.77
CA ASN A 59 3.44 -15.73 -22.21
C ASN A 59 2.14 -15.02 -21.82
N GLN A 60 1.71 -15.16 -20.54
CA GLN A 60 1.08 -14.12 -19.69
C GLN A 60 0.51 -14.73 -18.40
N ALA A 61 0.19 -13.90 -17.42
CA ALA A 61 0.09 -14.23 -15.99
C ALA A 61 -0.86 -15.39 -15.65
N LYS A 62 -0.27 -16.53 -15.27
CA LYS A 62 -0.94 -17.53 -14.41
C LYS A 62 -1.46 -16.84 -13.15
N LYS A 63 -2.66 -17.28 -12.71
CA LYS A 63 -3.24 -17.27 -11.35
C LYS A 63 -2.37 -16.55 -10.28
N VAL A 64 -3.00 -15.74 -9.42
CA VAL A 64 -2.78 -15.66 -7.95
C VAL A 64 -2.86 -14.20 -7.40
N THR A 65 -3.72 -14.09 -6.36
CA THR A 65 -4.09 -13.20 -5.21
C THR A 65 -3.62 -11.75 -4.93
N ARG A 66 -4.30 -11.10 -3.96
CA ARG A 66 -3.95 -10.04 -2.97
C ARG A 66 -4.92 -10.23 -1.78
N MET A 67 -4.50 -9.84 -0.58
CA MET A 67 -5.35 -9.40 0.55
C MET A 67 -6.55 -10.28 0.97
N THR A 68 -6.31 -11.51 1.43
CA THR A 68 -7.32 -12.60 1.41
C THR A 68 -7.90 -12.78 -0.01
N ASP A 69 -7.83 -14.00 -0.53
CA ASP A 69 -8.32 -14.41 -1.86
C ASP A 69 -9.63 -13.73 -2.34
N GLU A 70 -10.54 -13.40 -1.43
CA GLU A 70 -11.84 -12.76 -1.70
C GLU A 70 -11.78 -11.28 -2.11
N MET A 71 -10.86 -10.46 -1.59
CA MET A 71 -10.95 -9.00 -1.79
C MET A 71 -10.38 -8.52 -3.11
N THR A 72 -9.57 -9.31 -3.81
CA THR A 72 -8.97 -8.85 -5.07
C THR A 72 -9.41 -9.64 -6.28
N GLN A 73 -10.50 -10.41 -6.13
CA GLN A 73 -11.13 -11.15 -7.22
C GLN A 73 -10.19 -12.18 -7.85
N GLN A 74 -9.39 -12.91 -7.07
CA GLN A 74 -8.37 -13.85 -7.57
C GLN A 74 -8.67 -15.31 -7.17
N SER A 75 -7.93 -16.29 -7.70
CA SER A 75 -8.00 -17.71 -7.29
C SER A 75 -9.39 -18.37 -7.40
N GLY A 76 -10.09 -18.19 -8.52
CA GLY A 76 -11.42 -18.78 -8.71
C GLY A 76 -12.52 -18.15 -7.85
N LYS A 77 -12.21 -17.05 -7.14
CA LYS A 77 -13.19 -16.22 -6.42
C LYS A 77 -13.86 -15.23 -7.37
N PRO A 78 -15.14 -14.89 -7.12
CA PRO A 78 -15.91 -14.10 -8.05
C PRO A 78 -15.39 -12.67 -8.14
N PHE A 79 -15.52 -12.11 -9.34
CA PHE A 79 -15.62 -10.67 -9.54
C PHE A 79 -16.55 -10.07 -8.47
N ARG A 80 -16.03 -9.14 -7.66
CA ARG A 80 -16.71 -8.41 -6.58
C ARG A 80 -17.78 -7.45 -7.10
N GLY A 81 -17.92 -7.29 -8.41
CA GLY A 81 -18.74 -6.25 -9.00
C GLY A 81 -18.00 -4.92 -9.11
N ILE A 82 -18.64 -3.98 -9.81
CA ILE A 82 -18.18 -2.60 -9.92
C ILE A 82 -19.25 -1.71 -9.28
N SER A 83 -18.79 -0.84 -8.42
CA SER A 83 -19.55 0.24 -7.78
C SER A 83 -19.01 1.59 -8.22
N ASP A 84 -19.80 2.63 -7.99
CA ASP A 84 -19.48 4.02 -8.36
C ASP A 84 -19.08 4.17 -9.83
N ILE A 85 -19.84 3.49 -10.72
CA ILE A 85 -19.67 3.55 -12.17
C ILE A 85 -20.08 4.92 -12.67
N VAL A 86 -19.12 5.64 -13.26
CA VAL A 86 -19.35 6.95 -13.85
C VAL A 86 -18.73 7.01 -15.24
N LEU A 87 -19.46 7.59 -16.19
CA LEU A 87 -18.94 7.92 -17.52
C LEU A 87 -18.80 9.44 -17.69
N LEU A 88 -17.67 9.87 -18.24
CA LEU A 88 -17.52 11.22 -18.77
C LEU A 88 -17.49 11.14 -20.29
N THR A 89 -18.34 11.92 -20.97
CA THR A 89 -18.48 11.88 -22.43
C THR A 89 -17.82 13.08 -23.09
N PHE A 90 -17.22 12.87 -24.27
CA PHE A 90 -16.50 13.91 -25.01
C PHE A 90 -16.82 13.89 -26.50
N ASN A 91 -16.85 15.09 -27.10
CA ASN A 91 -16.81 15.31 -28.54
C ASN A 91 -15.38 15.68 -28.95
N GLY A 92 -14.52 14.66 -29.05
CA GLY A 92 -13.08 14.79 -29.25
C GLY A 92 -12.31 13.91 -28.27
N ASN A 93 -11.00 13.74 -28.51
CA ASN A 93 -10.13 12.98 -27.60
C ASN A 93 -9.83 13.80 -26.34
N PRO A 94 -10.16 13.34 -25.12
CA PRO A 94 -9.89 14.07 -23.88
C PRO A 94 -8.39 14.19 -23.54
N SER A 95 -7.53 13.43 -24.23
CA SER A 95 -6.06 13.55 -24.09
C SER A 95 -5.45 14.65 -24.95
N THR A 96 -6.23 15.32 -25.80
CA THR A 96 -5.74 16.41 -26.66
C THR A 96 -6.02 17.76 -26.00
N ASP A 97 -5.05 18.67 -26.08
CA ASP A 97 -5.16 20.04 -25.56
C ASP A 97 -6.43 20.72 -26.11
N GLY A 98 -7.23 21.30 -25.20
CA GLY A 98 -8.48 21.99 -25.55
C GLY A 98 -9.76 21.16 -25.45
N ASN A 99 -9.69 19.85 -25.14
CA ASN A 99 -10.86 18.99 -24.93
C ASN A 99 -10.87 18.37 -23.52
N THR A 100 -10.60 19.21 -22.51
CA THR A 100 -10.41 18.80 -21.10
C THR A 100 -11.67 18.90 -20.25
N GLU A 101 -12.80 19.29 -20.84
CA GLU A 101 -14.08 19.40 -20.14
C GLU A 101 -15.08 18.40 -20.73
N ALA A 102 -15.64 17.55 -19.87
CA ALA A 102 -16.64 16.56 -20.27
C ALA A 102 -17.92 17.25 -20.74
N THR A 103 -18.46 16.80 -21.87
CA THR A 103 -19.76 17.27 -22.38
C THR A 103 -20.87 16.88 -21.40
N SER A 104 -20.82 15.64 -20.89
CA SER A 104 -21.76 15.14 -19.88
C SER A 104 -21.09 14.17 -18.90
N ILE A 105 -21.73 14.02 -17.74
CA ILE A 105 -21.41 13.04 -16.71
C ILE A 105 -22.62 12.12 -16.57
N ILE A 106 -22.40 10.81 -16.60
CA ILE A 106 -23.45 9.80 -16.49
C ILE A 106 -23.10 8.89 -15.32
N ASP A 107 -23.85 8.99 -14.22
CA ASP A 107 -23.74 8.08 -13.06
C ASP A 107 -24.62 6.85 -13.30
N ILE A 108 -23.97 5.69 -13.45
CA ILE A 108 -24.64 4.39 -13.62
C ILE A 108 -24.86 3.71 -12.26
N GLY A 109 -24.11 4.11 -11.23
CA GLY A 109 -24.16 3.51 -9.91
C GLY A 109 -23.37 2.20 -9.84
N THR A 110 -24.05 1.05 -9.91
CA THR A 110 -23.41 -0.26 -9.72
C THR A 110 -23.69 -1.19 -10.89
N ASP A 111 -22.84 -2.20 -11.07
CA ASP A 111 -22.98 -3.20 -12.13
C ASP A 111 -24.22 -4.10 -11.96
N GLY A 112 -24.78 -4.15 -10.74
CA GLY A 112 -26.08 -4.77 -10.47
C GLY A 112 -27.26 -4.07 -11.15
N ASN A 113 -27.09 -2.84 -11.64
CA ASN A 113 -28.11 -2.10 -12.40
C ASN A 113 -28.20 -2.53 -13.88
N ALA A 114 -27.32 -3.44 -14.34
CA ALA A 114 -27.33 -3.89 -15.72
C ALA A 114 -28.65 -4.60 -16.08
N TYR A 115 -29.22 -4.24 -17.23
CA TYR A 115 -30.40 -4.88 -17.79
C TYR A 115 -30.12 -6.34 -18.19
N ALA A 116 -28.94 -6.57 -18.79
CA ALA A 116 -28.45 -7.91 -19.11
C ALA A 116 -26.97 -8.02 -18.73
N GLN A 117 -26.57 -9.21 -18.31
CA GLN A 117 -25.21 -9.47 -17.84
C GLN A 117 -24.77 -10.89 -18.14
N ASP A 118 -23.48 -11.04 -18.46
CA ASP A 118 -22.79 -12.32 -18.45
C ASP A 118 -21.50 -12.20 -17.60
N LYS A 119 -20.61 -13.17 -17.75
CA LYS A 119 -19.34 -13.23 -17.02
C LYS A 119 -18.36 -12.10 -17.39
N HIS A 120 -18.46 -11.56 -18.60
CA HIS A 120 -17.46 -10.68 -19.21
C HIS A 120 -18.03 -9.32 -19.64
N SER A 121 -19.35 -9.14 -19.63
CA SER A 121 -20.00 -7.96 -20.18
C SER A 121 -21.26 -7.59 -19.41
N LYS A 122 -21.55 -6.29 -19.36
CA LYS A 122 -22.80 -5.73 -18.84
C LYS A 122 -23.45 -4.86 -19.90
N LEU A 123 -24.77 -4.93 -20.02
CA LEU A 123 -25.59 -4.10 -20.89
C LEU A 123 -26.61 -3.32 -20.06
N TYR A 124 -26.54 -2.01 -20.13
CA TYR A 124 -27.46 -1.06 -19.52
C TYR A 124 -28.45 -0.53 -20.56
N ARG A 125 -29.60 -0.03 -20.11
CA ARG A 125 -30.64 0.57 -20.95
C ARG A 125 -31.01 1.95 -20.44
N ASP A 126 -31.66 2.72 -21.30
CA ASP A 126 -32.16 4.05 -20.99
C ASP A 126 -31.06 5.01 -20.53
N ILE A 127 -29.85 4.84 -21.07
CA ILE A 127 -28.72 5.72 -20.79
C ILE A 127 -28.76 6.90 -21.75
N GLU A 128 -28.78 8.11 -21.22
CA GLU A 128 -28.82 9.35 -22.00
C GLU A 128 -27.39 9.78 -22.39
N ILE A 129 -27.03 9.58 -23.65
CA ILE A 129 -25.70 9.94 -24.19
C ILE A 129 -25.85 11.11 -25.16
N PRO A 130 -25.05 12.20 -25.04
CA PRO A 130 -25.07 13.30 -25.99
C PRO A 130 -24.71 12.87 -27.42
N VAL A 131 -25.46 13.36 -28.40
CA VAL A 131 -25.13 13.28 -29.83
C VAL A 131 -23.80 14.00 -30.06
N GLY A 132 -22.94 13.39 -30.87
CA GLY A 132 -21.56 13.85 -31.11
C GLY A 132 -20.54 13.26 -30.13
N THR A 133 -20.95 12.51 -29.10
CA THR A 133 -20.00 11.77 -28.25
C THR A 133 -19.24 10.76 -29.08
N ASN A 134 -17.92 10.85 -29.11
CA ASN A 134 -17.05 9.89 -29.82
C ASN A 134 -15.92 9.32 -28.93
N HIS A 135 -15.76 9.86 -27.72
CA HIS A 135 -14.85 9.35 -26.69
C HIS A 135 -15.56 9.31 -25.34
N MET A 136 -15.12 8.36 -24.52
CA MET A 136 -15.63 8.17 -23.16
C MET A 136 -14.49 7.83 -22.20
N LEU A 137 -14.60 8.38 -20.99
CA LEU A 137 -13.86 7.92 -19.83
C LEU A 137 -14.81 7.11 -18.95
N PHE A 138 -14.35 5.95 -18.50
CA PHE A 138 -15.05 5.12 -17.53
C PHE A 138 -14.28 5.12 -16.23
N TYR A 139 -14.98 5.32 -15.11
CA TYR A 139 -14.46 5.12 -13.77
C TYR A 139 -15.32 4.11 -13.01
N GLY A 140 -14.67 3.23 -12.24
CA GLY A 140 -15.35 2.32 -11.33
C GLY A 140 -14.46 1.90 -10.17
N ARG A 141 -15.07 1.39 -9.11
CA ARG A 141 -14.38 0.82 -7.93
C ARG A 141 -14.90 -0.57 -7.64
N ALA A 142 -14.04 -1.46 -7.16
CA ALA A 142 -14.49 -2.78 -6.74
C ALA A 142 -15.43 -2.67 -5.54
N THR A 143 -16.60 -3.29 -5.61
CA THR A 143 -17.61 -3.23 -4.54
C THR A 143 -17.03 -3.69 -3.21
N LYS A 144 -17.01 -2.81 -2.20
CA LYS A 144 -16.54 -3.12 -0.84
C LYS A 144 -17.52 -4.05 -0.12
N LYS A 145 -16.99 -5.06 0.56
CA LYS A 145 -17.81 -5.77 1.57
C LYS A 145 -18.06 -4.80 2.73
N SER A 146 -19.22 -4.88 3.34
CA SER A 146 -19.67 -3.96 4.39
C SER A 146 -18.77 -3.94 5.63
N ASP A 147 -18.03 -5.02 5.88
CA ASP A 147 -17.15 -5.23 7.03
C ASP A 147 -15.65 -5.13 6.69
N ALA A 148 -15.30 -4.85 5.43
CA ALA A 148 -13.91 -4.75 5.01
C ALA A 148 -13.25 -3.50 5.59
N THR A 149 -12.10 -3.67 6.24
CA THR A 149 -11.26 -2.57 6.71
C THR A 149 -10.54 -1.87 5.56
N ASP A 150 -10.07 -0.65 5.80
CA ASP A 150 -9.26 0.11 4.83
C ASP A 150 -7.94 -0.59 4.48
N PHE A 151 -7.37 -1.38 5.39
CA PHE A 151 -6.27 -2.26 5.03
C PHE A 151 -6.75 -3.30 4.03
N GLN A 152 -7.80 -4.07 4.34
CA GLN A 152 -8.32 -5.18 3.51
C GLN A 152 -8.86 -4.76 2.13
N ALA A 153 -9.41 -3.56 1.98
CA ALA A 153 -9.95 -3.10 0.71
C ALA A 153 -8.99 -2.16 -0.05
N GLY A 154 -7.98 -1.63 0.64
CA GLY A 154 -7.30 -0.41 0.22
C GLY A 154 -8.19 0.83 0.32
N LYS A 155 -7.57 2.00 0.16
CA LYS A 155 -8.29 3.27 0.25
C LYS A 155 -7.65 4.36 -0.62
N ILE A 156 -8.48 4.91 -1.49
CA ILE A 156 -8.17 6.11 -2.28
C ILE A 156 -9.17 7.21 -1.92
N THR A 157 -8.66 8.44 -1.79
CA THR A 157 -9.48 9.63 -1.63
C THR A 157 -9.55 10.36 -2.96
N ASP A 158 -10.76 10.54 -3.51
CA ASP A 158 -10.93 11.30 -4.75
C ASP A 158 -10.95 12.81 -4.45
N LYS A 159 -10.36 13.61 -5.34
CA LYS A 159 -10.49 15.06 -5.43
C LYS A 159 -11.25 15.41 -6.70
N GLY A 160 -12.19 16.35 -6.57
CA GLY A 160 -13.23 16.54 -7.56
C GLY A 160 -14.26 15.41 -7.45
N ASP A 161 -15.53 15.74 -7.22
CA ASP A 161 -16.56 14.72 -7.23
C ASP A 161 -16.80 14.31 -8.68
N LYS A 162 -16.33 13.12 -9.08
CA LYS A 162 -16.49 12.59 -10.45
C LYS A 162 -17.94 12.57 -10.95
N LYS A 163 -18.94 12.69 -10.05
CA LYS A 163 -20.37 12.77 -10.41
C LYS A 163 -20.82 14.18 -10.81
N THR A 164 -20.02 15.20 -10.52
CA THR A 164 -20.37 16.61 -10.77
C THR A 164 -19.26 17.42 -11.44
N GLU A 165 -18.00 17.01 -11.31
CA GLU A 165 -16.84 17.67 -11.90
C GLU A 165 -16.64 17.25 -13.36
N LYS A 166 -16.66 18.25 -14.26
CA LYS A 166 -16.49 18.06 -15.71
C LYS A 166 -15.06 18.34 -16.16
N THR A 167 -14.31 19.13 -15.41
CA THR A 167 -12.96 19.57 -15.77
C THR A 167 -11.95 18.52 -15.34
N LEU A 168 -11.29 17.87 -16.31
CA LEU A 168 -10.34 16.78 -16.05
C LEU A 168 -9.17 17.20 -15.15
N ALA A 169 -8.74 18.46 -15.24
CA ALA A 169 -7.67 19.01 -14.40
C ALA A 169 -8.04 19.13 -12.91
N ASN A 170 -9.31 18.91 -12.54
CA ASN A 170 -9.78 18.93 -11.15
C ASN A 170 -10.04 17.51 -10.59
N ILE A 171 -9.88 16.47 -11.42
CA ILE A 171 -10.11 15.07 -11.05
C ILE A 171 -8.77 14.43 -10.70
N PHE A 172 -8.61 14.06 -9.43
CA PHE A 172 -7.41 13.37 -8.93
C PHE A 172 -7.78 12.25 -7.96
N HIS A 173 -6.87 11.29 -7.82
CA HIS A 173 -6.98 10.16 -6.91
C HIS A 173 -5.77 10.13 -5.97
N GLU A 174 -6.00 10.32 -4.67
CA GLU A 174 -4.95 10.41 -3.66
C GLU A 174 -4.81 9.11 -2.87
N LEU A 175 -3.57 8.69 -2.60
CA LEU A 175 -3.34 7.69 -1.55
C LEU A 175 -3.77 8.26 -0.21
N THR A 176 -4.49 7.47 0.58
CA THR A 176 -5.01 7.94 1.87
C THR A 176 -4.02 7.64 2.99
N PRO A 177 -3.47 8.67 3.67
CA PRO A 177 -2.63 8.47 4.83
C PRO A 177 -3.38 7.75 5.95
N ILE A 178 -2.70 6.85 6.66
CA ILE A 178 -3.25 6.16 7.83
C ILE A 178 -3.53 7.17 8.94
N ASN A 179 -2.56 8.07 9.19
CA ASN A 179 -2.72 9.16 10.14
C ASN A 179 -1.85 10.36 9.75
N SER A 180 -2.38 11.26 8.93
CA SER A 180 -1.68 12.48 8.51
C SER A 180 -1.47 13.51 9.61
N ARG A 181 -2.16 13.38 10.76
CA ARG A 181 -2.09 14.28 11.91
C ARG A 181 -1.27 13.73 13.06
N ALA A 182 -0.66 12.55 12.90
CA ALA A 182 0.19 11.96 13.92
C ALA A 182 1.30 12.95 14.33
N ASN A 183 1.52 13.09 15.64
CA ASN A 183 2.62 13.87 16.17
C ASN A 183 3.08 13.30 17.51
N PHE A 184 4.21 12.60 17.50
CA PHE A 184 4.74 11.93 18.70
C PHE A 184 5.28 12.89 19.75
N THR A 185 5.53 14.16 19.43
CA THR A 185 5.99 15.14 20.44
C THR A 185 4.88 15.58 21.38
N THR A 186 3.62 15.44 20.97
CA THR A 186 2.43 15.84 21.75
C THR A 186 1.54 14.66 22.09
N ASP A 187 1.93 13.45 21.71
CA ASP A 187 1.17 12.23 22.00
C ASP A 187 1.39 11.82 23.47
N THR A 188 0.29 11.60 24.19
CA THR A 188 0.33 11.28 25.62
C THR A 188 1.00 9.94 25.91
N ASP A 189 0.81 8.93 25.07
CA ASP A 189 1.40 7.61 25.27
C ASP A 189 2.89 7.61 24.87
N ALA A 190 3.26 8.38 23.84
CA ALA A 190 4.66 8.69 23.54
C ALA A 190 5.35 9.37 24.74
N GLY A 191 4.69 10.37 25.35
CA GLY A 191 5.20 11.07 26.53
C GLY A 191 5.51 10.14 27.70
N LYS A 192 4.61 9.20 28.01
CA LYS A 192 4.83 8.18 29.06
C LYS A 192 6.06 7.31 28.81
N ILE A 193 6.32 6.95 27.55
CA ILE A 193 7.52 6.17 27.18
C ILE A 193 8.79 7.00 27.43
N ILE A 194 8.79 8.26 27.00
CA ILE A 194 9.92 9.18 27.21
C ILE A 194 10.19 9.38 28.72
N ASP A 195 9.15 9.63 29.51
CA ASP A 195 9.25 9.81 30.96
C ASP A 195 9.81 8.55 31.64
N ALA A 196 9.34 7.37 31.24
CA ALA A 196 9.81 6.08 31.74
C ALA A 196 11.30 5.86 31.42
N LEU A 197 11.70 6.03 30.15
CA LEU A 197 13.09 5.84 29.72
C LEU A 197 14.04 6.84 30.38
N ASN A 198 13.65 8.12 30.45
CA ASN A 198 14.46 9.14 31.10
C ASN A 198 14.55 8.93 32.62
N SER A 199 13.51 8.41 33.27
CA SER A 199 13.55 8.07 34.69
C SER A 199 14.56 6.96 34.99
N ILE A 200 14.68 5.96 34.10
CA ILE A 200 15.69 4.90 34.22
C ILE A 200 17.09 5.46 33.96
N ALA A 201 17.29 6.22 32.88
CA ALA A 201 18.61 6.78 32.55
C ALA A 201 19.18 7.68 33.66
N ASN A 202 18.30 8.40 34.36
CA ASN A 202 18.66 9.31 35.44
C ASN A 202 18.59 8.67 36.84
N ALA A 203 18.61 7.33 36.93
CA ALA A 203 18.67 6.60 38.20
C ALA A 203 19.85 7.10 39.06
N LYS A 204 19.60 7.33 40.34
CA LYS A 204 20.51 8.03 41.25
C LYS A 204 20.38 7.52 42.68
N VAL A 205 21.52 7.30 43.33
CA VAL A 205 21.60 7.04 44.76
C VAL A 205 21.60 8.37 45.51
N GLN A 206 20.54 8.65 46.28
CA GLN A 206 20.31 9.97 46.89
C GLN A 206 21.40 10.38 47.91
N ASP A 207 21.90 9.45 48.71
CA ASP A 207 22.83 9.76 49.80
C ASP A 207 24.18 10.33 49.34
N GLU A 208 24.60 9.99 48.11
CA GLU A 208 25.94 10.29 47.58
C GLU A 208 25.90 10.99 46.22
N GLU A 209 24.70 11.35 45.75
CA GLU A 209 24.47 12.01 44.45
C GLU A 209 25.05 11.27 43.23
N TYR A 210 25.33 9.96 43.35
CA TYR A 210 25.94 9.16 42.28
C TYR A 210 24.87 8.63 41.31
N THR A 211 25.06 8.88 40.01
CA THR A 211 24.07 8.58 38.96
C THR A 211 24.55 7.49 38.01
N TRP A 212 23.61 6.79 37.36
CA TRP A 212 23.97 5.81 36.34
C TRP A 212 24.72 6.46 35.16
N ALA A 213 24.28 7.65 34.75
CA ALA A 213 24.86 8.41 33.64
C ALA A 213 26.34 8.77 33.83
N THR A 214 26.79 8.93 35.07
CA THR A 214 28.17 9.36 35.38
C THR A 214 29.10 8.18 35.69
N THR A 215 28.59 6.94 35.62
CA THR A 215 29.33 5.72 36.01
C THR A 215 30.66 5.54 35.26
N GLU A 216 30.73 5.95 34.00
CA GLU A 216 31.95 5.86 33.20
C GLU A 216 32.93 7.01 33.49
N THR A 217 32.43 8.22 33.71
CA THR A 217 33.24 9.45 33.75
C THR A 217 33.72 9.81 35.16
N GLU A 218 33.02 9.36 36.20
CA GLU A 218 33.41 9.65 37.58
C GLU A 218 34.69 8.92 37.97
N THR A 219 35.67 9.68 38.45
CA THR A 219 36.97 9.17 38.89
C THR A 219 36.92 8.64 40.30
N THR A 220 36.03 9.18 41.14
CA THR A 220 35.84 8.75 42.53
C THR A 220 34.76 7.69 42.60
N ARG A 221 35.14 6.44 42.88
CA ARG A 221 34.21 5.33 43.01
C ARG A 221 33.70 5.23 44.46
N PRO A 222 32.37 5.19 44.70
CA PRO A 222 31.82 4.91 46.02
C PRO A 222 32.30 3.58 46.62
N ALA A 223 32.37 3.50 47.95
CA ALA A 223 32.84 2.30 48.64
C ALA A 223 31.91 1.08 48.44
N TRP A 224 30.61 1.32 48.20
CA TRP A 224 29.62 0.28 47.93
C TRP A 224 29.64 -0.21 46.47
N LEU A 225 30.31 0.49 45.55
CA LEU A 225 30.36 0.13 44.13
C LEU A 225 31.66 -0.62 43.83
N THR A 226 31.53 -1.86 43.34
CA THR A 226 32.69 -2.64 42.91
C THR A 226 33.19 -2.22 41.53
N GLU A 227 34.46 -2.49 41.21
CA GLU A 227 35.02 -2.17 39.88
C GLU A 227 34.33 -2.93 38.75
N ASN A 228 33.94 -4.19 39.01
CA ASN A 228 33.24 -5.01 38.02
C ASN A 228 31.84 -4.46 37.77
N GLU A 229 31.08 -4.16 38.83
CA GLU A 229 29.75 -3.55 38.73
C GLU A 229 29.81 -2.20 38.02
N LYS A 230 30.82 -1.36 38.30
CA LYS A 230 31.04 -0.09 37.60
C LYS A 230 31.18 -0.30 36.08
N LYS A 231 32.01 -1.25 35.65
CA LYS A 231 32.22 -1.57 34.23
C LYS A 231 30.97 -2.15 33.58
N PHE A 232 30.28 -3.04 34.27
CA PHE A 232 29.02 -3.63 33.82
C PHE A 232 27.96 -2.53 33.60
N LEU A 233 27.71 -1.71 34.62
CA LEU A 233 26.72 -0.63 34.56
C LEU A 233 27.07 0.41 33.51
N ALA A 234 28.34 0.77 33.34
CA ALA A 234 28.78 1.68 32.29
C ALA A 234 28.50 1.12 30.89
N ALA A 235 28.77 -0.17 30.64
CA ALA A 235 28.46 -0.82 29.37
C ALA A 235 26.95 -0.85 29.10
N ARG A 236 26.14 -1.16 30.12
CA ARG A 236 24.68 -1.16 30.01
C ARG A 236 24.10 0.22 29.79
N TYR A 237 24.68 1.27 30.39
CA TYR A 237 24.25 2.64 30.14
C TYR A 237 24.44 3.04 28.68
N LYS A 238 25.61 2.72 28.09
CA LYS A 238 25.89 2.96 26.67
C LYS A 238 24.89 2.25 25.75
N GLU A 239 24.60 0.99 26.04
CA GLU A 239 23.59 0.22 25.31
C GLU A 239 22.20 0.87 25.47
N PHE A 240 21.84 1.26 26.70
CA PHE A 240 20.56 1.90 27.03
C PHE A 240 20.34 3.17 26.21
N ILE A 241 21.26 4.13 26.27
CA ILE A 241 21.14 5.41 25.54
C ILE A 241 21.27 5.26 24.02
N SER A 242 21.70 4.10 23.53
CA SER A 242 21.75 3.79 22.10
C SER A 242 20.42 3.25 21.54
N LEU A 243 19.41 3.02 22.40
CA LEU A 243 18.11 2.50 22.00
C LEU A 243 17.45 3.38 20.94
N LYS A 244 17.09 2.76 19.81
CA LYS A 244 16.37 3.43 18.71
C LYS A 244 14.91 3.04 18.62
N ALA A 245 14.55 1.81 18.98
CA ALA A 245 13.17 1.34 18.91
C ALA A 245 12.32 1.97 20.02
N GLY A 246 11.30 2.73 19.64
CA GLY A 246 10.45 3.48 20.56
C GLY A 246 8.99 3.02 20.62
N SER A 247 8.62 1.93 19.95
CA SER A 247 7.28 1.35 20.12
C SER A 247 7.14 0.77 21.53
N ARG A 248 5.91 0.73 22.06
CA ARG A 248 5.67 0.15 23.39
C ARG A 248 6.19 -1.29 23.48
N THR A 249 5.95 -2.09 22.44
CA THR A 249 6.40 -3.49 22.39
C THR A 249 7.91 -3.60 22.51
N SER A 250 8.65 -2.82 21.72
CA SER A 250 10.11 -2.87 21.71
C SER A 250 10.72 -2.33 22.99
N VAL A 251 10.20 -1.22 23.53
CA VAL A 251 10.67 -0.63 24.79
C VAL A 251 10.43 -1.58 25.97
N VAL A 252 9.25 -2.20 26.07
CA VAL A 252 8.96 -3.19 27.11
C VAL A 252 9.91 -4.37 27.04
N ALA A 253 10.17 -4.91 25.84
CA ALA A 253 11.10 -6.01 25.67
C ALA A 253 12.53 -5.62 26.07
N PHE A 254 12.96 -4.42 25.70
CA PHE A 254 14.28 -3.89 26.05
C PHE A 254 14.45 -3.69 27.56
N ILE A 255 13.48 -3.10 28.25
CA ILE A 255 13.52 -2.91 29.72
C ILE A 255 13.55 -4.27 30.45
N LYS A 256 12.76 -5.26 29.99
CA LYS A 256 12.81 -6.62 30.55
C LYS A 256 14.16 -7.30 30.34
N ASN A 257 14.80 -7.06 29.19
CA ASN A 257 16.15 -7.55 28.93
C ASN A 257 17.17 -6.91 29.89
N LEU A 258 17.07 -5.59 30.11
CA LEU A 258 17.88 -4.88 31.10
C LEU A 258 17.68 -5.43 32.52
N GLN A 259 16.43 -5.61 32.98
CA GLN A 259 16.15 -6.22 34.28
C GLN A 259 16.79 -7.60 34.42
N THR A 260 16.66 -8.44 33.39
CA THR A 260 17.26 -9.78 33.37
C THR A 260 18.79 -9.69 33.48
N ALA A 261 19.42 -8.75 32.78
CA ALA A 261 20.85 -8.54 32.84
C ALA A 261 21.31 -8.05 34.22
N LEU A 262 20.57 -7.14 34.85
CA LEU A 262 20.86 -6.63 36.20
C LEU A 262 20.80 -7.75 37.25
N VAL A 263 19.79 -8.62 37.18
CA VAL A 263 19.67 -9.80 38.06
C VAL A 263 20.79 -10.81 37.78
N GLY A 264 21.13 -11.03 36.51
CA GLY A 264 22.23 -11.92 36.13
C GLY A 264 23.60 -11.47 36.66
N GLU A 265 23.85 -10.17 36.75
CA GLU A 265 25.11 -9.61 37.29
C GLU A 265 25.27 -9.88 38.79
N THR A 266 24.17 -9.95 39.56
CA THR A 266 24.27 -10.24 41.00
C THR A 266 24.47 -11.72 41.28
N GLY A 267 24.06 -12.60 40.35
CA GLY A 267 24.05 -14.05 40.54
C GLY A 267 22.97 -14.54 41.51
N GLU A 268 22.10 -13.64 41.97
CA GLU A 268 21.05 -13.86 42.97
C GLU A 268 19.66 -13.76 42.31
N PRO A 269 18.60 -14.38 42.87
CA PRO A 269 17.25 -14.31 42.31
C PRO A 269 16.61 -12.92 42.37
N THR A 270 17.18 -12.02 43.18
CA THR A 270 16.73 -10.63 43.35
C THR A 270 17.94 -9.72 43.51
N ILE A 271 17.78 -8.40 43.29
CA ILE A 271 18.87 -7.44 43.49
C ILE A 271 19.04 -7.15 44.99
N PRO A 272 20.21 -7.45 45.58
CA PRO A 272 20.46 -7.17 46.99
C PRO A 272 20.48 -5.66 47.29
N ALA A 273 20.09 -5.26 48.51
CA ALA A 273 19.96 -3.85 48.89
C ALA A 273 21.30 -3.09 48.90
N GLU A 274 22.41 -3.80 49.11
CA GLU A 274 23.77 -3.27 49.07
C GLU A 274 24.22 -2.88 47.65
N ARG A 275 23.59 -3.42 46.60
CA ARG A 275 23.81 -3.04 45.20
C ARG A 275 23.04 -1.76 44.87
N LYS A 276 23.28 -0.69 45.64
CA LYS A 276 22.44 0.52 45.71
C LYS A 276 22.00 1.05 44.33
N LEU A 277 22.95 1.30 43.42
CA LEU A 277 22.64 1.84 42.09
C LEU A 277 21.94 0.80 41.18
N THR A 278 22.39 -0.45 41.19
CA THR A 278 21.75 -1.54 40.45
C THR A 278 20.29 -1.74 40.89
N LYS A 279 20.02 -1.66 42.20
CA LYS A 279 18.68 -1.74 42.79
C LYS A 279 17.81 -0.56 42.35
N GLU A 280 18.34 0.66 42.40
CA GLU A 280 17.63 1.85 41.93
C GLU A 280 17.25 1.73 40.45
N ILE A 281 18.17 1.31 39.58
CA ILE A 281 17.89 1.12 38.14
C ILE A 281 16.80 0.05 37.95
N TYR A 282 16.89 -1.06 38.69
CA TYR A 282 15.91 -2.14 38.62
C TYR A 282 14.51 -1.66 39.06
N ASP A 283 14.41 -0.89 40.14
CA ASP A 283 13.14 -0.34 40.65
C ASP A 283 12.53 0.66 39.66
N LYS A 284 13.36 1.48 39.01
CA LYS A 284 12.92 2.35 37.91
C LYS A 284 12.43 1.55 36.71
N CYS A 285 13.03 0.40 36.41
CA CYS A 285 12.54 -0.49 35.37
C CYS A 285 11.17 -1.07 35.73
N GLU A 286 10.94 -1.49 36.98
CA GLU A 286 9.62 -1.98 37.42
C GLU A 286 8.56 -0.89 37.29
N ALA A 287 8.85 0.31 37.80
CA ALA A 287 7.95 1.45 37.68
C ALA A 287 7.63 1.80 36.22
N ALA A 288 8.65 1.79 35.35
CA ALA A 288 8.49 2.02 33.92
C ALA A 288 7.58 0.99 33.26
N LEU A 289 7.80 -0.31 33.52
CA LEU A 289 6.99 -1.39 32.96
C LEU A 289 5.53 -1.32 33.40
N THR A 290 5.26 -0.91 34.64
CA THR A 290 3.90 -0.63 35.11
C THR A 290 3.30 0.56 34.36
N ALA A 291 4.03 1.67 34.21
CA ALA A 291 3.53 2.89 33.59
C ALA A 291 3.19 2.73 32.09
N ILE A 292 4.00 1.96 31.35
CA ILE A 292 3.83 1.75 29.90
C ILE A 292 3.16 0.41 29.56
N GLY A 293 2.76 -0.36 30.57
CA GLY A 293 2.25 -1.72 30.37
C GLY A 293 0.97 -1.79 29.53
N SER A 294 0.09 -0.79 29.62
CA SER A 294 -1.25 -0.79 29.00
C SER A 294 -1.42 0.18 27.83
N ILE A 295 -0.39 0.97 27.49
CA ILE A 295 -0.48 1.96 26.42
C ILE A 295 -0.49 1.31 25.04
N ASN A 296 -1.03 2.02 24.04
CA ASN A 296 -1.08 1.57 22.66
C ASN A 296 -0.28 2.51 21.75
N PHE A 297 1.04 2.32 21.69
CA PHE A 297 1.93 3.19 20.94
C PHE A 297 2.86 2.38 20.00
N PRO A 298 3.03 2.79 18.72
CA PRO A 298 2.58 4.04 18.07
C PRO A 298 1.07 4.17 17.82
N GLY A 299 0.31 3.07 18.00
CA GLY A 299 -1.15 3.09 17.87
C GLY A 299 -1.63 3.47 16.47
N ASN A 300 -2.94 3.77 16.36
CA ASN A 300 -3.55 4.33 15.14
C ASN A 300 -3.19 3.58 13.84
N ASN A 301 -3.07 2.25 13.90
CA ASN A 301 -2.73 1.40 12.76
C ASN A 301 -1.34 1.65 12.12
N LEU A 302 -0.46 2.41 12.77
CA LEU A 302 0.91 2.62 12.29
C LEU A 302 1.81 1.41 12.63
N PRO A 303 2.80 1.08 11.78
CA PRO A 303 3.76 0.02 12.10
C PRO A 303 4.66 0.41 13.27
N ASP A 304 5.06 -0.54 14.11
CA ASP A 304 5.89 -0.30 15.31
C ASP A 304 7.16 0.51 14.99
N GLY A 305 7.80 0.23 13.85
CA GLY A 305 9.10 0.76 13.47
C GLY A 305 9.09 2.23 13.07
N VAL A 306 7.92 2.88 13.04
CA VAL A 306 7.84 4.34 12.84
C VAL A 306 8.23 5.10 14.09
N ALA A 307 8.05 4.47 15.25
CA ALA A 307 8.42 5.03 16.54
C ALA A 307 9.92 4.90 16.74
N SER A 308 10.66 5.90 16.27
CA SER A 308 12.12 5.95 16.40
C SER A 308 12.54 6.99 17.43
N LEU A 309 13.43 6.57 18.33
CA LEU A 309 14.00 7.38 19.39
C LEU A 309 15.37 7.93 18.97
N ASN A 310 15.73 9.05 19.58
CA ASN A 310 17.09 9.56 19.63
C ASN A 310 17.44 9.92 21.09
N TRP A 311 18.72 9.79 21.43
CA TRP A 311 19.24 10.31 22.68
C TRP A 311 19.89 11.67 22.43
N THR A 312 19.46 12.68 23.17
CA THR A 312 20.04 14.03 23.14
C THR A 312 20.77 14.33 24.45
N SER A 313 21.45 15.47 24.55
CA SER A 313 22.04 15.91 25.82
C SER A 313 21.01 16.10 26.94
N ARG A 314 19.70 16.12 26.62
CA ARG A 314 18.58 16.29 27.56
C ARG A 314 17.78 15.02 27.80
N GLY A 315 18.21 13.87 27.27
CA GLY A 315 17.51 12.59 27.37
C GLY A 315 16.89 12.13 26.04
N PHE A 316 16.05 11.10 26.12
CA PHE A 316 15.34 10.54 24.97
C PHE A 316 14.30 11.52 24.41
N ALA A 317 14.18 11.51 23.08
CA ALA A 317 13.06 12.11 22.36
C ALA A 317 12.71 11.26 21.12
N TYR A 318 11.49 11.43 20.61
CA TYR A 318 11.11 10.85 19.33
C TYR A 318 11.62 11.68 18.16
N ASN A 319 11.99 11.02 17.07
CA ASN A 319 12.27 11.70 15.82
C ASN A 319 10.98 12.33 15.26
N THR A 320 11.10 13.58 14.84
CA THR A 320 10.01 14.33 14.20
C THR A 320 9.85 13.92 12.73
N PRO A 321 8.63 13.96 12.18
CA PRO A 321 8.40 13.62 10.78
C PRO A 321 9.09 14.64 9.86
N GLY A 322 9.73 14.17 8.79
CA GLY A 322 10.30 15.03 7.74
C GLY A 322 11.72 15.57 7.97
N ASN A 323 12.32 15.38 9.14
CA ASN A 323 13.73 15.75 9.37
C ASN A 323 14.68 14.67 8.84
N VAL A 324 14.88 14.67 7.51
CA VAL A 324 15.90 13.84 6.85
C VAL A 324 17.26 14.45 7.13
N THR A 325 18.10 13.78 7.93
CA THR A 325 19.54 14.07 7.93
C THR A 325 20.30 12.80 7.57
N ILE A 326 20.73 12.70 6.31
CA ILE A 326 21.66 11.66 5.87
C ILE A 326 22.90 11.77 6.76
N GLY A 327 23.16 10.73 7.55
CA GLY A 327 24.31 10.66 8.46
C GLY A 327 23.95 10.32 9.90
N ASN A 328 22.89 10.89 10.47
CA ASN A 328 22.57 10.75 11.91
C ASN A 328 21.08 10.60 12.26
N GLY A 329 20.24 10.20 11.30
CA GLY A 329 18.83 9.90 11.56
C GLY A 329 18.11 9.62 10.25
N ASN A 330 17.95 8.33 9.92
CA ASN A 330 17.18 7.90 8.76
C ASN A 330 15.86 7.32 9.24
N SER A 331 14.85 8.16 9.43
CA SER A 331 13.54 7.74 9.97
C SER A 331 12.42 8.07 9.00
N ILE A 332 11.54 7.11 8.76
CA ILE A 332 10.38 7.28 7.88
C ILE A 332 9.47 8.43 8.34
N ASN A 333 8.91 9.18 7.38
CA ASN A 333 7.86 10.14 7.67
C ASN A 333 6.53 9.41 7.92
N TYR A 334 6.19 9.22 9.20
CA TYR A 334 5.00 8.48 9.61
C TYR A 334 3.67 9.14 9.23
N GLN A 335 3.65 10.44 8.90
CA GLN A 335 2.44 11.13 8.40
C GLN A 335 2.16 10.82 6.92
N LYS A 336 3.13 10.24 6.20
CA LYS A 336 3.06 9.90 4.77
C LYS A 336 2.90 8.39 4.54
N ILE A 337 2.69 7.62 5.62
CA ILE A 337 2.35 6.21 5.52
C ILE A 337 0.86 6.10 5.18
N CYS A 338 0.58 5.42 4.08
CA CYS A 338 -0.74 5.28 3.50
C CYS A 338 -1.24 3.85 3.54
N TYR A 339 -2.56 3.69 3.50
CA TYR A 339 -3.16 2.40 3.17
C TYR A 339 -2.76 1.96 1.75
N PRO A 340 -2.85 0.67 1.42
CA PRO A 340 -2.73 0.23 0.03
C PRO A 340 -3.75 0.94 -0.87
N ALA A 341 -3.42 1.05 -2.16
CA ALA A 341 -4.37 1.60 -3.13
C ALA A 341 -5.64 0.73 -3.19
N GLU A 342 -6.76 1.37 -3.52
CA GLU A 342 -8.06 0.72 -3.68
C GLU A 342 -8.20 0.15 -5.09
N LEU A 343 -8.77 -1.06 -5.20
CA LEU A 343 -9.02 -1.68 -6.49
C LEU A 343 -10.03 -0.85 -7.28
N SER A 344 -9.55 -0.24 -8.37
CA SER A 344 -10.32 0.65 -9.21
C SER A 344 -10.12 0.30 -10.69
N TYR A 345 -11.02 0.81 -11.51
CA TYR A 345 -11.17 0.48 -12.91
C TYR A 345 -11.25 1.73 -13.75
N PHE A 346 -10.55 1.73 -14.88
CA PHE A 346 -10.46 2.87 -15.77
C PHE A 346 -10.35 2.43 -17.23
N VAL A 347 -10.92 3.21 -18.14
CA VAL A 347 -10.55 3.21 -19.55
C VAL A 347 -10.81 4.58 -20.16
N ASN A 348 -9.92 4.99 -21.06
CA ASN A 348 -10.09 6.11 -21.97
C ASN A 348 -10.14 5.56 -23.40
N THR A 349 -11.28 5.65 -24.06
CA THR A 349 -11.47 5.00 -25.36
C THR A 349 -12.49 5.71 -26.25
N THR A 350 -12.49 5.36 -27.53
CA THR A 350 -13.54 5.79 -28.47
C THR A 350 -14.80 4.96 -28.32
N THR A 351 -15.90 5.47 -28.86
CA THR A 351 -17.18 4.76 -28.88
C THR A 351 -17.30 3.81 -30.07
N MET A 352 -17.92 2.65 -29.85
CA MET A 352 -18.49 1.80 -30.90
C MET A 352 -20.00 2.01 -30.89
N VAL A 353 -20.59 2.42 -32.00
CA VAL A 353 -22.03 2.77 -32.09
C VAL A 353 -22.76 1.87 -33.07
N SER A 354 -24.03 1.59 -32.77
CA SER A 354 -24.95 0.85 -33.62
C SER A 354 -26.33 1.51 -33.61
N ASP A 355 -27.00 1.49 -34.76
CA ASP A 355 -28.40 1.93 -34.90
C ASP A 355 -29.39 0.82 -34.51
N LYS A 356 -28.88 -0.36 -34.13
CA LYS A 356 -29.67 -1.50 -33.71
C LYS A 356 -29.76 -1.57 -32.18
N ASP A 357 -30.96 -1.85 -31.67
CA ASP A 357 -31.16 -2.28 -30.29
C ASP A 357 -30.68 -3.72 -30.11
N MET A 358 -29.69 -3.93 -29.24
CA MET A 358 -29.20 -5.27 -28.98
C MET A 358 -30.17 -6.03 -28.06
N SER A 359 -30.42 -7.27 -28.43
CA SER A 359 -31.31 -8.18 -27.71
C SER A 359 -30.57 -9.00 -26.67
N ASN A 360 -29.27 -9.26 -26.88
CA ASN A 360 -28.43 -10.03 -25.98
C ASN A 360 -26.92 -9.72 -26.15
N LEU A 361 -26.10 -10.21 -25.21
CA LEU A 361 -24.66 -9.92 -25.17
C LEU A 361 -23.82 -10.64 -26.25
N SER A 362 -24.33 -11.68 -26.92
CA SER A 362 -23.59 -12.36 -27.99
C SER A 362 -23.41 -11.50 -29.26
N GLU A 363 -24.18 -10.41 -29.35
CA GLU A 363 -24.09 -9.41 -30.42
C GLU A 363 -22.88 -8.47 -30.26
N PHE A 364 -22.20 -8.53 -29.12
CA PHE A 364 -20.92 -7.85 -28.86
C PHE A 364 -19.73 -8.77 -29.18
N PRO A 365 -18.49 -8.24 -29.25
CA PRO A 365 -17.30 -9.08 -29.34
C PRO A 365 -17.24 -10.11 -28.21
N THR A 366 -16.69 -11.28 -28.51
CA THR A 366 -16.34 -12.23 -27.45
C THR A 366 -15.25 -11.62 -26.56
N TYR A 367 -15.14 -12.10 -25.33
CA TYR A 367 -14.11 -11.64 -24.39
C TYR A 367 -12.70 -11.61 -25.01
N GLU A 368 -12.28 -12.70 -25.66
CA GLU A 368 -10.97 -12.81 -26.32
C GLU A 368 -10.78 -11.77 -27.42
N ASN A 369 -11.85 -11.44 -28.16
CA ASN A 369 -11.80 -10.45 -29.22
C ASN A 369 -11.78 -9.02 -28.65
N TRP A 370 -12.55 -8.74 -27.61
CA TRP A 370 -12.61 -7.42 -26.98
C TRP A 370 -11.31 -7.07 -26.24
N THR A 371 -10.63 -8.08 -25.68
CA THR A 371 -9.42 -7.89 -24.87
C THR A 371 -8.10 -8.16 -25.61
N LYS A 372 -8.12 -8.23 -26.94
CA LYS A 372 -6.91 -8.50 -27.73
C LYS A 372 -5.78 -7.48 -27.41
N PRO A 373 -4.54 -7.94 -27.16
CA PRO A 373 -3.40 -7.05 -26.90
C PRO A 373 -3.07 -6.10 -28.05
N THR A 374 -3.42 -6.48 -29.29
CA THR A 374 -3.24 -5.66 -30.49
C THR A 374 -4.37 -4.65 -30.71
N GLY A 375 -5.30 -4.54 -29.76
CA GLY A 375 -6.52 -3.73 -29.83
C GLY A 375 -7.78 -4.58 -30.03
N ALA A 376 -8.88 -4.13 -29.44
CA ALA A 376 -10.16 -4.82 -29.48
C ALA A 376 -10.64 -5.09 -30.92
N ASN A 377 -11.07 -6.33 -31.19
CA ASN A 377 -11.56 -6.76 -32.47
C ASN A 377 -13.09 -6.78 -32.51
N TRP A 378 -13.65 -5.88 -33.31
CA TRP A 378 -15.09 -5.72 -33.52
C TRP A 378 -15.55 -6.24 -34.89
N GLU A 379 -14.68 -6.92 -35.64
CA GLU A 379 -14.99 -7.46 -36.96
C GLU A 379 -16.20 -8.41 -36.95
N GLY A 380 -17.09 -8.25 -37.93
CA GLY A 380 -18.31 -9.04 -38.04
C GLY A 380 -19.41 -8.69 -37.04
N LYS A 381 -19.25 -7.62 -36.24
CA LYS A 381 -20.29 -7.07 -35.36
C LYS A 381 -20.94 -5.85 -36.00
N ASP A 382 -22.20 -5.62 -35.68
CA ASP A 382 -23.00 -4.50 -36.21
C ASP A 382 -22.70 -3.19 -35.46
N PHE A 383 -21.44 -2.78 -35.49
CA PHE A 383 -20.93 -1.58 -34.82
C PHE A 383 -19.95 -0.83 -35.70
N THR A 384 -19.94 0.49 -35.57
CA THR A 384 -18.97 1.36 -36.23
C THR A 384 -18.27 2.23 -35.21
N ASN A 385 -16.97 2.47 -35.41
CA ASN A 385 -16.18 3.38 -34.56
C ASN A 385 -16.43 4.84 -34.99
N THR A 386 -17.59 5.38 -34.64
CA THR A 386 -18.01 6.74 -35.01
C THR A 386 -18.70 7.44 -33.84
N ALA A 387 -19.03 8.72 -34.01
CA ALA A 387 -19.73 9.51 -32.99
C ALA A 387 -21.20 9.07 -32.85
N VAL A 388 -21.75 9.21 -31.65
CA VAL A 388 -23.17 8.99 -31.36
C VAL A 388 -24.04 9.89 -32.24
N ALA A 389 -24.97 9.29 -32.97
CA ALA A 389 -25.92 9.96 -33.85
C ALA A 389 -27.35 9.86 -33.29
N LYS A 390 -28.30 10.60 -33.90
CA LYS A 390 -29.72 10.53 -33.53
C LYS A 390 -30.33 9.13 -33.71
N THR A 391 -29.80 8.37 -34.66
CA THR A 391 -30.21 7.00 -34.98
C THR A 391 -29.60 5.97 -34.04
N THR A 392 -28.54 6.32 -33.30
CA THR A 392 -27.84 5.39 -32.42
C THR A 392 -28.80 4.82 -31.38
N ARG A 393 -28.76 3.50 -31.23
CA ARG A 393 -29.56 2.73 -30.26
C ARG A 393 -28.69 1.97 -29.28
N THR A 394 -27.45 1.65 -29.65
CA THR A 394 -26.50 0.97 -28.76
C THR A 394 -25.11 1.60 -28.86
N VAL A 395 -24.46 1.80 -27.71
CA VAL A 395 -23.08 2.27 -27.59
C VAL A 395 -22.26 1.27 -26.79
N GLY A 396 -21.04 0.96 -27.24
CA GLY A 396 -20.05 0.16 -26.52
C GLY A 396 -18.73 0.90 -26.37
N LEU A 397 -17.98 0.57 -25.32
CA LEU A 397 -16.58 1.01 -25.18
C LEU A 397 -15.72 0.23 -26.16
N LYS A 398 -14.97 0.91 -27.04
CA LYS A 398 -14.12 0.22 -28.03
C LYS A 398 -13.06 -0.64 -27.33
N ASP A 399 -12.26 -0.02 -26.47
CA ASP A 399 -11.21 -0.69 -25.70
C ASP A 399 -11.77 -1.20 -24.37
N PRO A 400 -11.19 -2.28 -23.84
CA PRO A 400 -11.69 -2.88 -22.62
C PRO A 400 -11.40 -1.99 -21.39
N VAL A 401 -12.33 -1.98 -20.43
CA VAL A 401 -12.08 -1.52 -19.05
C VAL A 401 -10.88 -2.30 -18.47
N GLN A 402 -9.94 -1.58 -17.87
CA GLN A 402 -8.72 -2.11 -17.25
C GLN A 402 -8.66 -1.76 -15.76
N TYR A 403 -7.72 -2.36 -15.03
CA TYR A 403 -7.40 -1.90 -13.68
C TYR A 403 -6.68 -0.55 -13.72
N SER A 404 -7.07 0.36 -12.84
CA SER A 404 -6.44 1.69 -12.74
C SER A 404 -5.23 1.74 -11.81
N VAL A 405 -4.85 0.59 -11.26
CA VAL A 405 -3.79 0.42 -10.27
C VAL A 405 -2.87 -0.73 -10.68
N ALA A 406 -1.67 -0.77 -10.12
CA ALA A 406 -0.69 -1.85 -10.30
C ALA A 406 -0.69 -2.80 -9.10
N VAL A 407 -0.09 -3.99 -9.25
CA VAL A 407 0.04 -4.99 -8.18
C VAL A 407 1.51 -5.36 -7.96
N LEU A 408 1.97 -5.33 -6.71
CA LEU A 408 3.20 -5.99 -6.27
C LEU A 408 2.87 -7.38 -5.71
N LYS A 409 3.34 -8.46 -6.33
CA LYS A 409 3.43 -9.79 -5.71
C LYS A 409 4.75 -9.91 -4.96
N SER A 410 4.70 -10.30 -3.69
CA SER A 410 5.87 -10.46 -2.83
C SER A 410 5.94 -11.86 -2.25
N THR A 411 7.09 -12.54 -2.40
CA THR A 411 7.41 -13.77 -1.67
C THR A 411 8.62 -13.51 -0.79
N VAL A 412 8.70 -14.17 0.37
CA VAL A 412 9.82 -14.01 1.30
C VAL A 412 10.32 -15.38 1.73
N ARG A 413 11.64 -15.58 1.67
CA ARG A 413 12.30 -16.79 2.18
C ARG A 413 13.67 -16.46 2.78
N CYS A 414 14.17 -17.37 3.60
CA CYS A 414 15.54 -17.37 4.07
C CYS A 414 16.41 -18.22 3.13
N LYS A 415 17.61 -17.74 2.83
CA LYS A 415 18.56 -18.42 1.95
C LYS A 415 19.11 -19.69 2.59
N GLU A 416 19.30 -19.67 3.91
CA GLU A 416 19.96 -20.72 4.68
C GLU A 416 19.16 -21.05 5.95
N ALA A 417 19.35 -22.27 6.47
CA ALA A 417 18.72 -22.74 7.72
C ALA A 417 19.28 -22.04 8.97
N THR A 418 20.37 -21.30 8.82
CA THR A 418 20.98 -20.45 9.85
C THR A 418 21.37 -19.13 9.20
N LEU A 419 21.09 -18.01 9.86
CA LEU A 419 21.46 -16.68 9.40
C LEU A 419 22.45 -16.05 10.38
N GLU A 420 23.53 -15.47 9.87
CA GLU A 420 24.46 -14.68 10.69
C GLU A 420 23.87 -13.31 11.05
N ASP A 421 24.16 -12.83 12.24
CA ASP A 421 23.83 -11.47 12.68
C ASP A 421 25.07 -10.53 12.67
N ASN A 422 24.95 -9.37 13.30
CA ASN A 422 25.98 -8.34 13.39
C ASN A 422 26.65 -8.23 14.78
N ALA A 423 26.66 -9.28 15.60
CA ALA A 423 27.08 -9.17 17.00
C ALA A 423 28.55 -8.73 17.17
N LYS A 424 29.43 -9.05 16.23
CA LYS A 424 30.83 -8.63 16.28
C LYS A 424 30.96 -7.11 16.14
N ASP A 425 30.36 -6.54 15.10
CA ASP A 425 30.57 -5.14 14.75
C ASP A 425 29.62 -4.20 15.51
N ALA A 426 28.39 -4.64 15.81
CA ALA A 426 27.40 -3.84 16.54
C ALA A 426 27.33 -4.15 18.04
N GLY A 427 27.61 -5.39 18.46
CA GLY A 427 27.54 -5.82 19.86
C GLY A 427 28.89 -5.90 20.58
N GLY A 428 30.01 -5.76 19.85
CA GLY A 428 31.36 -5.89 20.41
C GLY A 428 31.76 -7.34 20.77
N PHE A 429 31.06 -8.33 20.23
CA PHE A 429 31.37 -9.75 20.45
C PHE A 429 32.63 -10.16 19.67
N LYS A 430 33.23 -11.30 20.07
CA LYS A 430 34.39 -11.86 19.33
C LYS A 430 34.00 -12.37 17.93
N ALA A 431 32.76 -12.77 17.74
CA ALA A 431 32.21 -13.29 16.50
C ALA A 431 30.71 -12.98 16.39
N ASN A 432 30.16 -13.07 15.17
CA ASN A 432 28.72 -12.98 14.95
C ASN A 432 28.00 -14.22 15.51
N GLN A 433 26.75 -14.05 15.88
CA GLN A 433 25.88 -15.15 16.30
C GLN A 433 25.30 -15.85 15.06
N SER A 434 25.02 -17.14 15.20
CA SER A 434 24.29 -17.93 14.22
C SER A 434 22.85 -18.13 14.71
N ILE A 435 21.88 -17.60 13.97
CA ILE A 435 20.47 -17.63 14.33
C ILE A 435 19.78 -18.73 13.52
N THR A 436 19.29 -19.77 14.21
CA THR A 436 18.57 -20.88 13.57
C THR A 436 17.23 -20.41 13.00
N VAL A 437 16.95 -20.80 11.76
CA VAL A 437 15.69 -20.56 11.05
C VAL A 437 14.86 -21.83 11.07
N ASN A 438 13.79 -21.81 11.85
CA ASN A 438 12.71 -22.80 11.78
C ASN A 438 11.47 -22.19 11.10
N ASP A 439 10.44 -23.03 10.90
CA ASP A 439 9.20 -22.66 10.23
C ASP A 439 8.48 -21.44 10.80
N ASN A 440 8.72 -21.12 12.07
CA ASN A 440 8.03 -20.07 12.80
C ASN A 440 8.96 -18.93 13.25
N SER A 441 10.22 -18.94 12.84
CA SER A 441 11.24 -18.02 13.37
C SER A 441 10.98 -16.57 12.99
N PHE A 442 10.45 -16.34 11.79
CA PHE A 442 10.23 -15.01 11.25
C PHE A 442 8.86 -14.92 10.57
N PRO A 443 7.76 -14.74 11.35
CA PRO A 443 6.49 -14.32 10.78
C PRO A 443 6.68 -12.99 10.04
N VAL A 444 6.20 -12.92 8.81
CA VAL A 444 6.08 -11.67 8.04
C VAL A 444 4.76 -11.03 8.44
N THR A 445 4.81 -9.82 8.98
CA THR A 445 3.63 -9.13 9.53
C THR A 445 3.25 -7.89 8.72
N GLY A 446 4.10 -7.46 7.79
CA GLY A 446 3.73 -6.41 6.86
C GLY A 446 4.79 -6.15 5.78
N ILE A 447 4.39 -5.34 4.81
CA ILE A 447 5.23 -4.86 3.71
C ILE A 447 5.05 -3.35 3.60
N LEU A 448 6.15 -2.63 3.46
CA LEU A 448 6.16 -1.19 3.17
C LEU A 448 6.77 -0.93 1.80
N ILE A 449 6.09 -0.12 0.99
CA ILE A 449 6.49 0.19 -0.39
C ILE A 449 6.70 1.69 -0.50
N GLY A 450 7.96 2.11 -0.58
CA GLY A 450 8.35 3.51 -0.68
C GLY A 450 8.18 4.08 -2.10
N GLY A 451 8.42 5.38 -2.24
CA GLY A 451 8.47 6.02 -3.55
C GLY A 451 7.13 6.06 -4.28
N GLN A 452 6.01 6.07 -3.53
CA GLN A 452 4.67 6.15 -4.09
C GLN A 452 4.25 7.60 -4.30
N PRO A 453 3.53 7.93 -5.39
CA PRO A 453 3.01 9.27 -5.60
C PRO A 453 1.98 9.63 -4.53
N ALA A 454 1.88 10.91 -4.17
CA ALA A 454 0.82 11.40 -3.32
C ALA A 454 -0.54 11.32 -4.01
N SER A 455 -0.57 11.65 -5.30
CA SER A 455 -1.76 11.65 -6.12
C SER A 455 -1.48 11.21 -7.55
N VAL A 456 -2.52 10.73 -8.22
CA VAL A 456 -2.53 10.52 -9.67
C VAL A 456 -3.67 11.32 -10.28
N ASP A 457 -3.50 11.71 -11.54
CA ASP A 457 -4.49 12.50 -12.29
C ASP A 457 -5.70 11.65 -12.72
N TRP A 458 -6.55 12.26 -13.54
CA TRP A 458 -7.74 11.62 -14.11
C TRP A 458 -7.43 10.36 -14.95
N LYS A 459 -6.19 10.17 -15.43
CA LYS A 459 -5.74 8.97 -16.15
C LYS A 459 -5.15 7.91 -15.22
N TYR A 460 -5.07 8.18 -13.92
CA TYR A 460 -4.26 7.43 -12.97
C TYR A 460 -2.76 7.48 -13.25
N GLU A 461 -2.27 8.55 -13.89
CA GLU A 461 -0.85 8.81 -14.04
C GLU A 461 -0.35 9.83 -12.99
N PRO A 462 0.84 9.65 -12.41
CA PRO A 462 1.45 10.66 -11.56
C PRO A 462 1.72 11.95 -12.35
N ALA A 463 1.45 13.10 -11.72
CA ALA A 463 1.84 14.39 -12.29
C ALA A 463 3.37 14.50 -12.40
N SER A 464 3.86 15.28 -13.38
CA SER A 464 5.30 15.53 -13.55
C SER A 464 5.95 16.25 -12.35
N SER A 465 5.15 16.97 -11.56
CA SER A 465 5.58 17.67 -10.34
C SER A 465 5.53 16.80 -9.06
N GLU A 466 5.15 15.53 -9.17
CA GLU A 466 5.01 14.63 -8.03
C GLU A 466 6.36 14.34 -7.36
N THR A 467 6.37 14.28 -6.02
CA THR A 467 7.58 14.14 -5.20
C THR A 467 7.81 12.71 -4.73
N PHE A 468 6.80 11.84 -4.85
CA PHE A 468 6.88 10.42 -4.51
C PHE A 468 7.30 10.15 -3.06
N GLU A 469 6.78 10.95 -2.14
CA GLU A 469 7.13 10.87 -0.72
C GLU A 469 6.32 9.84 0.08
N ASN A 470 5.25 9.32 -0.50
CA ASN A 470 4.36 8.41 0.21
C ASN A 470 4.95 7.01 0.30
N THR A 471 4.57 6.30 1.36
CA THR A 471 4.89 4.88 1.57
C THR A 471 3.60 4.12 1.85
N ILE A 472 3.31 3.07 1.08
CA ILE A 472 2.19 2.18 1.38
C ILE A 472 2.61 1.21 2.47
N TYR A 473 1.76 1.00 3.49
CA TYR A 473 1.89 -0.07 4.47
C TYR A 473 0.75 -1.08 4.29
N ASP A 474 1.11 -2.33 4.06
CA ASP A 474 0.20 -3.46 3.97
C ASP A 474 0.52 -4.44 5.10
N ASN A 475 -0.40 -4.63 6.04
CA ASN A 475 -0.25 -5.55 7.18
C ASN A 475 -1.22 -6.74 7.11
N VAL A 476 -1.96 -6.88 6.02
CA VAL A 476 -2.89 -7.99 5.81
C VAL A 476 -2.21 -9.03 4.94
N MET A 477 -1.44 -9.90 5.59
CA MET A 477 -0.62 -10.91 4.89
C MET A 477 -1.43 -12.14 4.47
N ASN A 478 -1.20 -12.62 3.25
CA ASN A 478 -1.78 -13.88 2.78
C ASN A 478 -1.31 -15.09 3.62
N GLY A 479 -2.24 -15.96 4.01
CA GLY A 479 -1.95 -17.20 4.73
C GLY A 479 -1.82 -17.08 6.25
N SER A 480 -2.25 -15.95 6.83
CA SER A 480 -2.22 -15.57 8.25
C SER A 480 -1.86 -16.70 9.25
N PRO A 481 -0.57 -16.81 9.69
CA PRO A 481 0.58 -15.94 9.35
C PRO A 481 1.38 -16.40 8.13
N MET A 482 1.89 -15.44 7.35
CA MET A 482 2.97 -15.67 6.38
C MET A 482 4.31 -15.78 7.12
N TYR A 483 5.21 -16.66 6.70
CA TYR A 483 6.51 -16.85 7.34
C TYR A 483 7.65 -16.82 6.33
N ALA A 484 8.77 -16.21 6.70
CA ALA A 484 10.04 -16.32 5.98
C ALA A 484 10.75 -17.61 6.42
N LYS A 485 10.51 -18.69 5.68
CA LYS A 485 11.10 -20.02 5.95
C LYS A 485 12.37 -20.22 5.13
N TYR A 486 13.26 -21.08 5.63
CA TYR A 486 14.32 -21.64 4.80
C TYR A 486 13.71 -22.60 3.75
N ALA A 487 13.92 -22.31 2.47
CA ALA A 487 13.46 -23.14 1.37
C ALA A 487 14.35 -22.98 0.13
N SER A 488 14.72 -24.08 -0.51
CA SER A 488 15.47 -24.10 -1.77
C SER A 488 14.67 -23.51 -2.93
N GLU A 489 13.35 -23.67 -2.93
CA GLU A 489 12.44 -23.17 -3.95
C GLU A 489 11.78 -21.84 -3.55
N VAL A 490 11.38 -21.05 -4.55
CA VAL A 490 10.62 -19.81 -4.33
C VAL A 490 9.19 -20.18 -3.92
N PRO A 491 8.64 -19.57 -2.85
CA PRO A 491 7.25 -19.81 -2.46
C PRO A 491 6.28 -19.55 -3.62
N THR A 492 5.35 -20.48 -3.85
CA THR A 492 4.34 -20.35 -4.91
C THR A 492 3.26 -19.33 -4.54
N VAL A 493 2.92 -19.27 -3.25
CA VAL A 493 2.00 -18.30 -2.64
C VAL A 493 2.77 -17.06 -2.20
N GLY A 494 2.36 -15.90 -2.70
CA GLY A 494 2.89 -14.60 -2.29
C GLY A 494 1.86 -13.76 -1.53
N ASN A 495 2.34 -12.74 -0.82
CA ASN A 495 1.51 -11.59 -0.48
C ASN A 495 1.36 -10.70 -1.71
N TYR A 496 0.31 -9.90 -1.77
CA TYR A 496 0.23 -8.93 -2.84
C TYR A 496 -0.32 -7.59 -2.37
N THR A 497 0.19 -6.51 -2.96
CA THR A 497 -0.10 -5.13 -2.57
C THR A 497 -0.49 -4.27 -3.79
N LEU A 498 -1.58 -3.48 -3.75
CA LEU A 498 -2.00 -2.56 -4.82
C LEU A 498 -1.30 -1.25 -4.54
N VAL A 499 -0.79 -0.70 -5.62
CA VAL A 499 0.04 0.49 -5.64
C VAL A 499 -0.37 1.33 -6.84
N PHE A 500 -0.03 2.61 -6.81
CA PHE A 500 -0.16 3.43 -8.02
C PHE A 500 1.00 3.14 -8.98
N ASP A 501 0.79 3.49 -10.25
CA ASP A 501 1.86 3.56 -11.22
C ASP A 501 2.94 4.55 -10.71
N ASN A 502 4.22 4.18 -10.86
CA ASN A 502 5.34 5.00 -10.37
C ASN A 502 6.15 5.66 -11.49
N LYS A 503 5.49 6.01 -12.60
CA LYS A 503 6.06 6.77 -13.72
C LYS A 503 6.58 8.13 -13.25
N LYS A 504 7.90 8.34 -13.38
CA LYS A 504 8.55 9.63 -13.16
C LYS A 504 9.22 10.13 -14.43
N THR A 505 9.34 11.46 -14.53
CA THR A 505 10.13 12.11 -15.58
C THR A 505 11.62 12.05 -15.22
N GLY A 506 12.48 11.58 -16.14
CA GLY A 506 13.91 11.36 -15.87
C GLY A 506 14.24 9.90 -15.47
N ALA A 507 15.49 9.47 -15.66
CA ALA A 507 15.87 8.05 -15.60
C ALA A 507 16.00 7.47 -14.16
N GLU A 508 15.69 6.16 -14.10
CA GLU A 508 15.68 5.19 -12.99
C GLU A 508 14.64 5.36 -11.86
N ASN A 509 13.54 4.62 -11.98
CA ASN A 509 12.43 4.58 -11.01
C ASN A 509 12.54 3.35 -10.08
N SER A 510 13.73 3.16 -9.50
CA SER A 510 13.95 2.13 -8.48
C SER A 510 13.07 2.38 -7.24
N VAL A 511 12.59 1.30 -6.63
CA VAL A 511 11.68 1.35 -5.47
C VAL A 511 12.28 0.58 -4.31
N TYR A 512 12.37 1.22 -3.15
CA TYR A 512 12.71 0.54 -1.91
C TYR A 512 11.46 -0.11 -1.30
N VAL A 513 11.57 -1.39 -0.96
CA VAL A 513 10.52 -2.16 -0.28
C VAL A 513 11.09 -2.70 1.02
N THR A 514 10.33 -2.58 2.10
CA THR A 514 10.69 -3.09 3.42
C THR A 514 9.76 -4.21 3.82
N ILE A 515 10.33 -5.31 4.29
CA ILE A 515 9.59 -6.41 4.91
C ILE A 515 9.62 -6.22 6.42
N GLU A 516 8.45 -6.18 7.05
CA GLU A 516 8.29 -6.21 8.51
C GLU A 516 8.19 -7.66 8.97
N LEU A 517 9.09 -8.06 9.86
CA LEU A 517 9.13 -9.40 10.43
C LEU A 517 9.10 -9.32 11.96
N THR A 518 8.62 -10.38 12.62
CA THR A 518 8.75 -10.53 14.07
C THR A 518 9.87 -11.50 14.41
N ASN A 519 10.74 -11.15 15.35
CA ASN A 519 11.79 -12.06 15.82
C ASN A 519 11.21 -13.14 16.74
N LYS A 520 10.87 -14.29 16.18
CA LYS A 520 10.44 -15.49 16.91
C LYS A 520 11.51 -16.60 16.89
N SER A 521 12.75 -16.26 16.56
CA SER A 521 13.88 -17.21 16.46
C SER A 521 14.25 -17.89 17.79
N GLY A 522 13.80 -17.34 18.91
CA GLY A 522 14.07 -17.88 20.24
C GLY A 522 15.01 -17.00 21.07
N GLN A 523 15.81 -16.15 20.43
CA GLN A 523 16.82 -15.30 21.05
C GLN A 523 16.87 -13.89 20.42
N ALA A 524 17.52 -12.94 21.10
CA ALA A 524 17.86 -11.65 20.52
C ALA A 524 19.05 -11.79 19.55
N PHE A 525 19.18 -10.85 18.61
CA PHE A 525 20.30 -10.78 17.67
C PHE A 525 20.65 -9.32 17.35
N TYR A 526 21.83 -9.08 16.78
CA TYR A 526 22.29 -7.73 16.44
C TYR A 526 22.06 -7.40 14.98
N GLY A 527 21.33 -6.33 14.72
CA GLY A 527 21.11 -5.77 13.39
C GLY A 527 22.09 -4.65 13.04
N LYS A 528 21.68 -3.82 12.08
CA LYS A 528 22.44 -2.66 11.61
C LYS A 528 22.46 -1.53 12.64
N ASP A 529 21.37 -1.35 13.38
CA ASP A 529 21.12 -0.18 14.19
C ASP A 529 20.90 -0.46 15.69
N GLY A 530 21.21 -1.68 16.12
CA GLY A 530 21.20 -2.10 17.52
C GLY A 530 20.78 -3.57 17.71
N ILE A 531 20.56 -3.95 18.96
CA ILE A 531 19.99 -5.25 19.30
C ILE A 531 18.51 -5.30 18.92
N ILE A 532 18.08 -6.41 18.30
CA ILE A 532 16.69 -6.75 18.03
C ILE A 532 16.28 -7.81 19.05
N GLN A 533 15.36 -7.43 19.93
CA GLN A 533 14.94 -8.29 21.03
C GLN A 533 14.09 -9.47 20.53
N LYS A 534 14.01 -10.51 21.35
CA LYS A 534 13.05 -11.60 21.12
C LYS A 534 11.63 -11.04 21.17
N ASP A 535 10.77 -11.54 20.31
CA ASP A 535 9.35 -11.19 20.20
C ASP A 535 9.06 -9.75 19.75
N THR A 536 10.07 -9.00 19.30
CA THR A 536 9.89 -7.65 18.72
C THR A 536 9.95 -7.69 17.19
N LYS A 537 9.43 -6.64 16.56
CA LYS A 537 9.52 -6.48 15.11
C LYS A 537 10.88 -5.96 14.67
N PHE A 538 11.26 -6.31 13.45
CA PHE A 538 12.43 -5.79 12.75
C PHE A 538 12.14 -5.67 11.24
N TYR A 539 13.01 -4.94 10.55
CA TYR A 539 12.78 -4.51 9.18
C TYR A 539 13.98 -4.85 8.30
N LEU A 540 13.72 -5.44 7.13
CA LEU A 540 14.72 -5.69 6.10
C LEU A 540 14.33 -4.99 4.81
N VAL A 541 15.28 -4.26 4.22
CA VAL A 541 15.04 -3.47 3.00
C VAL A 541 15.58 -4.19 1.77
N GLY A 542 14.79 -4.19 0.69
CA GLY A 542 15.13 -4.61 -0.67
C GLY A 542 14.98 -3.46 -1.66
N ILE A 543 15.67 -3.54 -2.79
CA ILE A 543 15.53 -2.59 -3.90
C ILE A 543 14.95 -3.31 -5.11
N LEU A 544 13.84 -2.77 -5.63
CA LEU A 544 13.28 -3.17 -6.91
C LEU A 544 13.87 -2.25 -7.98
N ASN A 545 14.84 -2.74 -8.75
CA ASN A 545 15.49 -1.98 -9.82
C ASN A 545 14.96 -2.42 -11.21
N PRO A 546 14.20 -1.57 -11.94
CA PRO A 546 13.66 -1.89 -13.27
C PRO A 546 14.70 -1.89 -14.40
N ASN A 547 15.96 -1.57 -14.09
CA ASN A 547 17.08 -1.52 -15.02
C ASN A 547 18.20 -2.52 -14.67
N LYS A 548 18.00 -3.41 -13.69
CA LYS A 548 18.97 -4.48 -13.41
C LYS A 548 19.17 -5.34 -14.66
N GLU A 549 20.43 -5.61 -14.98
CA GLU A 549 20.83 -6.37 -16.16
C GLU A 549 20.19 -7.77 -16.18
N GLY A 550 19.81 -8.24 -17.37
CA GLY A 550 19.19 -9.56 -17.55
C GLY A 550 17.72 -9.67 -17.16
N LEU A 551 17.07 -8.56 -16.74
CA LEU A 551 15.63 -8.54 -16.47
C LEU A 551 14.82 -8.45 -17.77
N SER A 552 13.87 -9.37 -17.94
CA SER A 552 12.83 -9.26 -18.96
C SER A 552 11.79 -8.24 -18.51
N LYS A 553 11.60 -7.16 -19.29
CA LYS A 553 10.61 -6.12 -19.00
C LYS A 553 9.82 -5.73 -20.24
N PRO A 554 8.59 -5.21 -20.11
CA PRO A 554 7.83 -4.73 -21.26
C PRO A 554 8.62 -3.62 -21.99
N ALA A 555 8.50 -3.60 -23.33
CA ALA A 555 9.22 -2.63 -24.16
C ALA A 555 8.86 -1.19 -23.73
N GLY A 556 9.89 -0.33 -23.60
CA GLY A 556 9.70 1.07 -23.21
C GLY A 556 9.38 1.33 -21.73
N VAL A 557 9.37 0.30 -20.87
CA VAL A 557 9.12 0.47 -19.43
C VAL A 557 10.43 0.71 -18.67
N ASN A 558 10.47 1.80 -17.90
CA ASN A 558 11.62 2.20 -17.07
C ASN A 558 11.26 2.30 -15.56
N ARG A 559 10.16 1.65 -15.16
CA ARG A 559 9.54 1.78 -13.84
C ARG A 559 9.09 0.43 -13.29
N VAL A 560 8.96 0.37 -11.96
CA VAL A 560 8.66 -0.88 -11.25
C VAL A 560 7.18 -1.22 -11.33
N PHE A 561 6.31 -0.24 -11.17
CA PHE A 561 4.86 -0.42 -11.14
C PHE A 561 4.24 0.24 -12.36
N VAL A 562 3.48 -0.57 -13.10
CA VAL A 562 2.75 -0.17 -14.29
C VAL A 562 1.28 -0.46 -14.04
N GLN A 563 0.40 0.52 -14.27
CA GLN A 563 -1.05 0.34 -14.20
C GLN A 563 -1.47 -0.92 -14.99
N ASP A 564 -2.37 -1.74 -14.44
CA ASP A 564 -2.84 -3.01 -15.03
C ASP A 564 -1.81 -4.14 -15.07
N TYR A 565 -0.63 -3.99 -14.47
CA TYR A 565 0.42 -5.02 -14.43
C TYR A 565 0.64 -5.59 -13.03
N VAL A 566 1.16 -6.83 -13.01
CA VAL A 566 1.67 -7.48 -11.80
C VAL A 566 3.20 -7.49 -11.86
N THR A 567 3.83 -6.86 -10.88
CA THR A 567 5.27 -6.93 -10.63
C THR A 567 5.52 -7.98 -9.56
N THR A 568 6.33 -9.00 -9.84
CA THR A 568 6.70 -10.03 -8.87
C THR A 568 8.08 -9.74 -8.30
N ALA A 569 8.18 -9.68 -6.97
CA ALA A 569 9.42 -9.57 -6.21
C ALA A 569 9.59 -10.78 -5.29
N ASN A 570 10.66 -11.54 -5.51
CA ASN A 570 11.02 -12.65 -4.63
C ASN A 570 12.16 -12.20 -3.70
N PHE A 571 11.83 -11.97 -2.44
CA PHE A 571 12.77 -11.54 -1.41
C PHE A 571 13.48 -12.72 -0.78
N ASN A 572 14.80 -12.68 -0.79
CA ASN A 572 15.65 -13.70 -0.19
C ASN A 572 16.54 -13.07 0.90
N ILE A 573 16.32 -13.49 2.15
CA ILE A 573 17.08 -13.04 3.33
C ILE A 573 18.39 -13.82 3.39
N LYS A 574 19.52 -13.12 3.24
CA LYS A 574 20.86 -13.73 3.24
C LYS A 574 21.50 -13.79 4.62
N ASP A 575 21.27 -12.75 5.41
CA ASP A 575 21.77 -12.59 6.77
C ASP A 575 20.87 -11.57 7.51
N LEU A 576 21.12 -11.39 8.80
CA LEU A 576 20.40 -10.44 9.66
C LEU A 576 21.22 -9.16 9.91
N LYS A 577 22.39 -9.00 9.28
CA LYS A 577 23.32 -7.88 9.56
C LYS A 577 22.73 -6.53 9.18
N SER A 578 21.88 -6.52 8.15
CA SER A 578 21.18 -5.32 7.68
C SER A 578 19.77 -5.15 8.26
N ALA A 579 19.41 -5.91 9.31
CA ALA A 579 18.12 -5.75 9.98
C ALA A 579 18.07 -4.44 10.75
N TYR A 580 16.96 -3.72 10.64
CA TYR A 580 16.72 -2.47 11.36
C TYR A 580 15.69 -2.66 12.47
N ASN A 581 15.86 -1.96 13.58
CA ASN A 581 14.87 -1.81 14.65
C ASN A 581 13.74 -0.86 14.25
N CYS A 582 14.05 0.16 13.46
CA CYS A 582 13.11 1.16 12.97
C CYS A 582 13.08 1.20 11.44
N ILE A 583 11.98 1.64 10.85
CA ILE A 583 11.87 1.73 9.39
C ILE A 583 12.73 2.91 8.91
N PRO A 584 13.74 2.67 8.04
CA PRO A 584 14.54 3.75 7.47
C PRO A 584 13.71 4.59 6.49
N ASP A 585 14.14 5.83 6.20
CA ASP A 585 13.51 6.60 5.12
C ASP A 585 13.85 5.95 3.77
N LEU A 586 12.80 5.41 3.13
CA LEU A 586 12.85 4.68 1.86
C LEU A 586 13.15 5.55 0.64
N ARG A 587 13.38 6.86 0.84
CA ARG A 587 13.79 7.81 -0.22
C ARG A 587 15.31 7.98 -0.33
N THR A 588 16.06 7.53 0.67
CA THR A 588 17.50 7.83 0.78
C THR A 588 18.37 6.77 0.10
N SER A 589 19.50 7.19 -0.48
CA SER A 589 20.49 6.28 -1.10
C SER A 589 21.44 5.60 -0.11
N GLY A 590 21.39 5.97 1.19
CA GLY A 590 22.25 5.44 2.24
C GLY A 590 21.72 4.21 2.98
N ILE A 591 20.71 3.51 2.42
CA ILE A 591 20.08 2.35 3.06
C ILE A 591 20.91 1.09 2.79
N ASN A 592 21.19 0.30 3.84
CA ASN A 592 21.79 -1.02 3.66
C ASN A 592 20.71 -2.01 3.24
N VAL A 593 20.93 -2.67 2.12
CA VAL A 593 19.98 -3.62 1.54
C VAL A 593 20.24 -5.00 2.14
N GLY A 594 19.27 -5.50 2.91
CA GLY A 594 19.33 -6.83 3.54
C GLY A 594 18.68 -7.94 2.70
N LEU A 595 18.00 -7.59 1.61
CA LEU A 595 17.28 -8.54 0.76
C LEU A 595 17.86 -8.57 -0.65
N ALA A 596 18.18 -9.77 -1.15
CA ALA A 596 18.31 -9.96 -2.59
C ALA A 596 16.92 -10.10 -3.21
N VAL A 597 16.74 -9.46 -4.39
CA VAL A 597 15.47 -9.44 -5.10
C VAL A 597 15.65 -9.96 -6.53
N ASP A 598 14.80 -10.92 -6.88
CA ASP A 598 14.53 -11.33 -8.25
C ASP A 598 13.20 -10.74 -8.70
N LEU A 599 13.22 -9.99 -9.81
CA LEU A 599 12.08 -9.26 -10.36
C LEU A 599 11.59 -9.91 -11.65
N ASP A 600 10.27 -9.96 -11.83
CA ASP A 600 9.60 -10.40 -13.06
C ASP A 600 8.35 -9.54 -13.30
N TRP A 601 8.09 -9.15 -14.56
CA TRP A 601 6.93 -8.34 -14.95
C TRP A 601 5.97 -9.14 -15.83
N LYS A 602 4.67 -9.03 -15.56
CA LYS A 602 3.62 -9.59 -16.43
C LYS A 602 2.50 -8.58 -16.65
N SER A 603 2.09 -8.43 -17.91
CA SER A 603 0.89 -7.68 -18.30
C SER A 603 -0.35 -8.39 -17.81
N GLY A 604 -1.24 -7.65 -17.13
CA GLY A 604 -2.66 -7.98 -16.97
C GLY A 604 -2.99 -9.33 -16.34
N ILE A 605 -4.26 -9.48 -15.95
CA ILE A 605 -4.80 -10.72 -15.41
C ILE A 605 -5.43 -11.52 -16.55
N THR A 606 -5.15 -12.84 -16.61
CA THR A 606 -5.92 -13.85 -17.36
C THR A 606 -6.38 -14.99 -16.39
N PHE A 607 -7.66 -15.39 -16.37
CA PHE A 607 -8.35 -16.37 -15.48
C PHE A 607 -9.00 -17.52 -16.29
N ASP A 608 -8.48 -18.75 -16.17
CA ASP A 608 -9.29 -19.94 -16.52
C ASP A 608 -9.63 -20.81 -15.32
N VAL A 609 -10.81 -21.40 -15.43
CA VAL A 609 -11.37 -22.48 -14.62
C VAL A 609 -11.34 -23.74 -15.49
N GLU A 610 -10.84 -24.86 -14.98
CA GLU A 610 -11.08 -26.18 -15.58
C GLU A 610 -12.40 -26.75 -15.05
N ILE A 611 -13.13 -27.44 -15.95
CA ILE A 611 -14.34 -28.24 -15.68
C ILE A 611 -13.95 -29.51 -14.92
#